data_AF-A0A6A4DWC0-F1
#
_entry.id   AF-A0A6A4DWC0-F1
#
_cell.length_a   1.000
_cell.length_b   1.000
_cell.length_c   1.000
_cell.angle_alpha   90.00
_cell.angle_beta   90.00
_cell.angle_gamma   90.00
#
_symmetry.space_group_name_H-M   'P 1'
#
loop_
_entity.id
_entity.type
_entity.pdbx_description
1 polymer ?
#
loop_
_entity_poly.entity_id
_entity_poly.type
_entity_poly.pdbx_seq_one_letter_code
_entity_poly.pdbx_strand_id
1 'polypeptide(L)'
;MVLQSECQVCGPRAGVSPESLFKCSRCQGVLYCGREHQSSDFPGHKALCKRVKQMRDLMAQEEHKIRHAEEDDWTPENAFETDVGHFWLSTARAPTCAPRWR
;
A
#
# COMPACT_ATOMS: atom_id res chain seq x y z
N MET A 1 6.11 -7.93 -3.61
CA MET A 1 6.89 -7.30 -2.52
C MET A 1 6.74 -8.18 -1.30
N VAL A 2 7.83 -8.75 -0.79
CA VAL A 2 7.78 -9.58 0.42
C VAL A 2 7.55 -8.64 1.59
N LEU A 3 6.38 -8.71 2.22
CA LEU A 3 6.13 -8.02 3.49
C LEU A 3 7.08 -8.64 4.52
N GLN A 4 7.91 -7.82 5.17
CA GLN A 4 8.76 -8.30 6.25
C GLN A 4 7.88 -8.84 7.37
N SER A 5 8.22 -10.02 7.89
CA SER A 5 7.54 -10.68 9.01
C SER A 5 8.37 -10.65 10.29
N GLU A 6 9.53 -10.01 10.26
CA GLU A 6 10.52 -10.01 11.33
C GLU A 6 11.16 -8.63 11.50
N CYS A 7 11.88 -8.44 12.61
CA CYS A 7 12.56 -7.19 12.88
C CYS A 7 13.77 -7.04 11.95
N GLN A 8 13.86 -5.93 11.22
CA GLN A 8 14.95 -5.65 10.27
C GLN A 8 16.35 -5.67 10.93
N VAL A 9 16.44 -5.39 12.24
CA VAL A 9 17.72 -5.33 12.97
C VAL A 9 18.05 -6.65 13.66
N CYS A 10 17.04 -7.37 14.15
CA CYS A 10 17.27 -8.55 15.02
C CYS A 10 17.05 -9.87 14.30
N GLY A 11 16.48 -9.84 13.09
CA GLY A 11 16.06 -11.02 12.38
C GLY A 11 14.94 -11.79 13.09
N PRO A 12 14.77 -13.08 12.76
CA PRO A 12 13.71 -13.91 13.30
C PRO A 12 13.99 -14.24 14.77
N ARG A 13 13.00 -14.03 15.64
CA ARG A 13 13.03 -14.44 17.04
C ARG A 13 11.84 -15.34 17.37
N ALA A 14 12.12 -16.42 18.11
CA ALA A 14 11.09 -17.31 18.62
C ALA A 14 10.15 -16.53 19.55
N GLY A 15 8.84 -16.66 19.33
CA GLY A 15 7.80 -16.02 20.15
C GLY A 15 7.42 -14.59 19.77
N VAL A 16 8.00 -14.02 18.70
CA VAL A 16 7.60 -12.69 18.21
C VAL A 16 6.67 -12.86 17.00
N SER A 17 5.38 -12.57 17.18
CA SER A 17 4.43 -12.50 16.06
C SER A 17 4.70 -11.24 15.22
N PRO A 18 4.59 -11.29 13.88
CA PRO A 18 4.68 -10.10 13.04
C PRO A 18 3.67 -9.00 13.42
N GLU A 19 2.54 -9.37 14.04
CA GLU A 19 1.51 -8.43 14.50
C GLU A 19 1.94 -7.64 15.74
N SER A 20 2.86 -8.19 16.53
CA SER A 20 3.42 -7.53 17.73
C SER A 20 4.55 -6.55 17.41
N LEU A 21 5.01 -6.51 16.16
CA LEU A 21 6.09 -5.63 15.72
C LEU A 21 5.55 -4.26 15.29
N PHE A 22 6.35 -3.24 15.59
CA PHE A 22 6.06 -1.87 15.19
C PHE A 22 6.45 -1.65 13.74
N LYS A 23 5.47 -1.21 12.93
CA LYS A 23 5.72 -0.79 11.55
C LYS A 23 6.31 0.61 11.55
N CYS A 24 7.22 0.89 10.63
CA CYS A 24 7.64 2.27 10.38
C CYS A 24 6.42 3.12 9.98
N SER A 25 6.14 4.19 10.72
CA SER A 25 4.97 5.04 10.48
C SER A 25 4.97 5.73 9.11
N ARG A 26 6.14 5.92 8.50
CA ARG A 26 6.28 6.63 7.22
C ARG A 26 6.11 5.73 6.01
N CYS A 27 6.86 4.63 5.95
CA CYS A 27 6.88 3.76 4.78
C CYS A 27 6.01 2.51 4.95
N GLN A 28 5.68 2.14 6.19
CA GLN A 28 4.92 0.94 6.57
C GLN A 28 5.46 -0.40 6.02
N GLY A 29 6.66 -0.41 5.44
CA GLY A 29 7.24 -1.58 4.76
C GLY A 29 8.28 -2.36 5.56
N VAL A 30 8.71 -1.82 6.71
CA VAL A 30 9.69 -2.46 7.60
C VAL A 30 9.13 -2.56 9.02
N LEU A 31 9.51 -3.63 9.71
CA LEU A 31 9.07 -3.96 11.06
C LEU A 31 10.24 -3.87 12.05
N TYR A 32 9.93 -3.42 13.27
CA TYR A 32 10.89 -3.28 14.36
C TYR A 32 10.27 -3.75 15.68
N CYS A 33 11.09 -4.29 16.58
CA CYS A 33 10.63 -4.59 17.94
C CYS A 33 10.31 -3.33 18.76
N GLY A 34 10.85 -2.17 18.37
CA GLY A 34 10.68 -0.92 19.10
C GLY A 34 11.46 0.24 18.47
N ARG A 35 11.41 1.39 19.14
CA ARG A 35 12.02 2.65 18.68
C ARG A 35 13.55 2.58 18.61
N GLU A 36 14.19 1.78 19.46
CA GLU A 36 15.65 1.62 19.49
C GLU A 36 16.17 1.05 18.17
N HIS A 37 15.58 -0.06 17.72
CA HIS A 37 15.93 -0.67 16.42
C HIS A 37 15.57 0.23 15.24
N GLN A 38 14.45 0.96 15.33
CA GLN A 38 14.11 1.93 14.29
C GLN A 38 15.18 3.02 14.16
N SER A 39 15.66 3.59 15.28
CA SER A 39 16.69 4.64 15.27
C SER A 39 18.04 4.11 14.79
N SER A 40 18.38 2.87 15.13
CA SER A 40 19.61 2.22 14.69
C SER A 40 19.63 1.94 13.18
N ASP A 41 18.50 1.48 12.62
CA ASP A 41 18.36 1.20 11.18
C ASP A 41 18.11 2.47 10.35
N PHE A 42 17.63 3.56 10.97
CA PHE A 42 17.24 4.79 10.27
C PHE A 42 18.27 5.33 9.27
N PRO A 43 19.59 5.38 9.57
CA PRO A 43 20.58 5.88 8.61
C PRO A 43 20.61 5.09 7.29
N GLY A 44 20.52 3.75 7.35
CA GLY A 44 20.48 2.89 6.17
C GLY A 44 19.10 2.86 5.51
N HIS A 45 18.05 2.86 6.32
CA HIS A 45 16.67 2.81 5.86
C HIS A 45 16.18 4.12 5.22
N LYS A 46 16.72 5.29 5.60
CA LYS A 46 16.21 6.63 5.25
C LYS A 46 15.94 6.82 3.76
N ALA A 47 16.85 6.38 2.90
CA ALA A 47 16.73 6.55 1.45
C ALA A 47 15.52 5.77 0.90
N LEU A 48 15.40 4.49 1.28
CA LEU A 48 14.28 3.64 0.89
C LEU A 48 12.97 4.11 1.53
N CYS A 49 13.01 4.51 2.80
CA CYS A 49 11.89 5.09 3.52
C CYS A 49 11.24 6.24 2.74
N LYS A 50 12.07 7.18 2.26
CA LYS A 50 11.61 8.35 1.50
C LYS A 50 10.98 7.93 0.17
N ARG A 51 11.61 7.03 -0.57
CA ARG A 51 11.09 6.56 -1.87
C ARG A 51 9.75 5.87 -1.73
N VAL A 52 9.63 4.94 -0.77
CA VAL A 52 8.37 4.22 -0.53
C VAL A 52 7.27 5.18 -0.08
N LYS A 53 7.59 6.12 0.81
CA LYS A 53 6.63 7.16 1.21
C LYS A 53 6.11 7.96 0.00
N GLN A 54 7.02 8.44 -0.85
CA GLN A 54 6.64 9.20 -2.04
C GLN A 54 5.71 8.42 -2.96
N MET A 55 6.01 7.15 -3.24
CA MET A 55 5.17 6.31 -4.09
C MET A 55 3.78 6.08 -3.48
N ARG A 56 3.70 5.89 -2.16
CA ARG A 56 2.41 5.72 -1.46
C ARG A 56 1.59 7.02 -1.49
N ASP A 57 2.24 8.15 -1.27
CA ASP A 57 1.59 9.46 -1.31
C ASP A 57 1.06 9.75 -2.73
N LEU A 58 1.81 9.39 -3.78
CA LEU A 58 1.35 9.50 -5.17
C LEU A 58 0.14 8.61 -5.46
N MET A 59 0.20 7.32 -5.08
CA MET A 59 -0.93 6.41 -5.27
C MET A 59 -2.18 6.91 -4.55
N ALA A 60 -2.06 7.42 -3.33
CA ALA A 60 -3.18 7.99 -2.58
C ALA A 60 -3.77 9.24 -3.24
N GLN A 61 -2.93 10.07 -3.87
CA GLN A 61 -3.39 11.23 -4.64
C GLN A 61 -4.11 10.81 -5.93
N GLU A 62 -3.58 9.84 -6.66
CA GLU A 62 -4.23 9.30 -7.86
C GLU A 62 -5.58 8.67 -7.50
N GLU A 63 -5.60 7.86 -6.45
CA GLU A 63 -6.82 7.26 -5.91
C GLU A 63 -7.86 8.33 -5.51
N HIS A 64 -7.43 9.40 -4.82
CA HIS A 64 -8.30 10.52 -4.49
C HIS A 64 -8.85 11.22 -5.74
N LYS A 65 -8.00 11.48 -6.74
CA LYS A 65 -8.43 12.08 -8.01
C LYS A 65 -9.46 11.23 -8.74
N ILE A 66 -9.26 9.90 -8.79
CA ILE A 66 -10.20 9.02 -9.47
C ILE A 66 -11.54 8.97 -8.71
N ARG A 67 -11.51 8.99 -7.36
CA ARG A 67 -12.74 8.99 -6.55
C ARG A 67 -13.52 10.30 -6.60
N HIS A 68 -12.84 11.42 -6.78
CA HIS A 68 -13.45 12.74 -6.82
C HIS A 68 -13.37 13.38 -8.21
N ALA A 69 -13.24 12.57 -9.26
CA ALA A 69 -13.24 13.07 -10.64
C ALA A 69 -14.63 13.61 -10.97
N GLU A 70 -14.67 14.84 -11.47
CA GLU A 70 -15.87 15.49 -12.00
C GLU A 70 -16.23 14.86 -13.36
N GLU A 71 -17.50 14.87 -13.71
CA GLU A 71 -18.03 14.26 -14.93
C GLU A 71 -17.30 14.79 -16.20
N ASP A 72 -16.77 13.89 -17.03
CA ASP A 72 -16.33 14.22 -18.40
C ASP A 72 -17.13 13.43 -19.44
N ASP A 73 -17.05 13.83 -20.71
CA ASP A 73 -17.83 13.30 -21.84
C ASP A 73 -17.71 11.76 -22.04
N TRP A 74 -16.77 11.10 -21.34
CA TRP A 74 -16.53 9.66 -21.39
C TRP A 74 -16.49 8.94 -20.03
N THR A 75 -16.55 9.66 -18.91
CA THR A 75 -16.52 9.06 -17.56
C THR A 75 -17.54 9.69 -16.61
N PRO A 76 -18.54 8.90 -16.14
CA PRO A 76 -19.54 9.38 -15.20
C PRO A 76 -18.96 9.59 -13.79
N GLU A 77 -19.60 10.48 -13.01
CA GLU A 77 -19.27 10.72 -11.60
C GLU A 77 -19.38 9.40 -10.80
N ASN A 78 -18.39 9.17 -9.92
CA ASN A 78 -18.35 8.00 -9.04
C ASN A 78 -18.29 6.65 -9.79
N ALA A 79 -17.39 6.52 -10.78
CA ALA A 79 -17.15 5.30 -11.56
C ALA A 79 -16.91 3.99 -10.76
N PHE A 80 -16.74 4.07 -9.43
CA PHE A 80 -16.63 2.91 -8.53
C PHE A 80 -17.94 2.55 -7.79
N GLU A 81 -18.95 3.42 -7.78
CA GLU A 81 -20.21 3.22 -7.06
C GLU A 81 -21.43 3.06 -7.98
N THR A 82 -21.47 3.76 -9.11
CA THR A 82 -22.66 3.86 -9.97
C THR A 82 -22.69 2.87 -11.13
N ASP A 83 -21.55 2.31 -11.53
CA ASP A 83 -21.47 1.47 -12.72
C ASP A 83 -20.74 0.14 -12.45
N VAL A 84 -21.38 -0.97 -12.81
CA VAL A 84 -20.77 -2.30 -12.76
C VAL A 84 -20.01 -2.47 -14.07
N GLY A 85 -18.75 -2.02 -14.08
CA GLY A 85 -17.93 -1.98 -15.30
C GLY A 85 -18.09 -3.24 -16.16
N HIS A 86 -18.19 -3.05 -17.48
CA HIS A 86 -18.31 -4.10 -18.49
C HIS A 86 -17.01 -4.91 -18.66
N PHE A 87 -16.49 -5.49 -17.57
CA PHE A 87 -15.23 -6.22 -17.50
C PHE A 87 -15.16 -7.43 -18.45
N TRP A 88 -16.31 -7.96 -18.88
CA TRP A 88 -16.42 -9.19 -19.69
C TRP A 88 -16.60 -8.96 -21.20
N LEU A 89 -16.75 -7.71 -21.66
CA LEU A 89 -17.00 -7.40 -23.09
C LEU A 89 -15.73 -7.05 -23.88
N SER A 90 -14.59 -6.91 -23.20
CA SER A 90 -13.28 -6.68 -23.82
C SER A 90 -12.44 -7.95 -23.77
N THR A 91 -12.29 -8.63 -24.92
CA THR A 91 -11.25 -9.65 -25.15
C THR A 91 -9.81 -9.07 -25.16
N ALA A 92 -9.59 -7.92 -24.53
CA ALA A 92 -8.30 -7.30 -24.38
C ALA A 92 -7.85 -7.44 -22.92
N ARG A 93 -6.83 -8.28 -22.76
CA ARG A 93 -6.27 -8.77 -21.50
C ARG A 93 -5.64 -7.62 -20.68
N ALA A 94 -6.28 -7.20 -19.59
CA ALA A 94 -5.59 -6.73 -18.37
C ALA A 94 -6.52 -6.84 -17.14
N PRO A 95 -6.05 -7.34 -15.99
CA PRO A 95 -6.88 -7.73 -14.87
C PRO A 95 -6.85 -6.68 -13.75
N THR A 96 -7.99 -6.30 -13.18
CA THR A 96 -8.14 -6.14 -11.72
C THR A 96 -9.57 -5.80 -11.31
N CYS A 97 -9.90 -6.31 -10.11
CA CYS A 97 -11.01 -5.97 -9.23
C CYS A 97 -12.38 -6.60 -9.54
N ALA A 98 -12.50 -7.90 -9.21
CA ALA A 98 -13.79 -8.47 -8.82
C ALA A 98 -14.05 -8.15 -7.34
N PRO A 99 -15.21 -7.59 -6.96
CA PRO A 99 -15.63 -7.51 -5.58
C PRO A 99 -16.46 -8.73 -5.18
N ARG A 100 -16.04 -9.42 -4.13
CA ARG A 100 -16.89 -10.17 -3.18
C ARG A 100 -16.00 -10.40 -1.96
N TRP A 101 -16.39 -10.05 -0.73
CA TRP A 101 -17.53 -10.50 0.08
C TRP A 101 -17.80 -9.43 1.16
N ARG A 102 -19.04 -9.14 1.57
CA ARG A 102 -20.00 -10.02 2.27
C ARG A 102 -21.43 -9.57 1.97
#